data_AF-A0A2V8HLW1-F1
#
_entry.id   AF-A0A2V8HLW1-F1
#
_cell.length_a   1.000
_cell.length_b   1.000
_cell.length_c   1.000
_cell.angle_alpha   90.00
_cell.angle_beta   90.00
_cell.angle_gamma   90.00
#
_symmetry.space_group_name_H-M   'P 1'
#
loop_
_entity.id
_entity.type
_entity.pdbx_description
1 polymer ?
#
loop_
_entity_poly.entity_id
_entity_poly.type
_entity_poly.pdbx_seq_one_letter_code
_entity_poly.pdbx_strand_id
1 'polypeptide(L)'
;MTPPPSEERGSMPEPKSNDYYEVLQVSANAELDTIHRVYRLLAQRFHPDNRESGDDTRFRAIHEAYTVLSNPESRARYDIVYQQQRQERWRLVSTGAKAENDFEIEQIVRLTVLEALYTKRRLEPGDPGIFALDLEGMIGRPREHLEFTVWYLTQKKLAIRDDNSRLVITAEGVEYLERNYQTNLSRKRLQAGTP
;
A
#
# COMPACT_ATOMS: atom_id res chain seq x y z
N MET A 1 17.39 -47.61 7.07
CA MET A 1 16.66 -46.51 7.72
C MET A 1 17.44 -45.23 7.45
N THR A 2 17.05 -44.52 6.39
CA THR A 2 17.56 -43.19 6.03
C THR A 2 16.55 -42.16 6.55
N PRO A 3 17.00 -41.06 7.18
CA PRO A 3 16.09 -40.00 7.60
C PRO A 3 15.53 -39.24 6.38
N PRO A 4 14.32 -38.67 6.45
CA PRO A 4 13.75 -37.89 5.37
C PRO A 4 14.49 -36.56 5.19
N PRO A 5 14.53 -35.99 3.98
CA PRO A 5 15.19 -34.73 3.72
C PRO A 5 14.42 -33.59 4.39
N SER A 6 15.16 -32.75 5.12
CA SER A 6 14.67 -31.51 5.71
C SER A 6 14.07 -30.63 4.62
N GLU A 7 12.76 -30.39 4.70
CA GLU A 7 12.08 -29.40 3.87
C GLU A 7 12.72 -28.03 4.13
N GLU A 8 13.48 -27.55 3.15
CA GLU A 8 13.84 -26.16 3.04
C GLU A 8 12.54 -25.35 2.99
N ARG A 9 12.13 -24.82 4.13
CA ARG A 9 11.14 -23.75 4.19
C ARG A 9 11.71 -22.60 3.37
N GLY A 10 11.27 -22.48 2.13
CA GLY A 10 11.57 -21.34 1.28
C GLY A 10 11.24 -20.07 2.07
N SER A 11 12.28 -19.28 2.37
CA SER A 11 12.10 -17.92 2.86
C SER A 11 11.17 -17.21 1.88
N MET A 12 9.96 -16.90 2.33
CA MET A 12 9.14 -15.88 1.68
C MET A 12 10.01 -14.62 1.60
N PRO A 13 10.22 -14.01 0.42
CA PRO A 13 10.89 -12.73 0.37
C PRO A 13 10.03 -11.74 1.15
N GLU A 14 10.57 -11.20 2.25
CA GLU A 14 9.96 -10.06 2.91
C GLU A 14 9.74 -8.94 1.87
N PRO A 15 8.61 -8.21 1.94
CA PRO A 15 8.42 -7.05 1.09
C PRO A 15 9.43 -5.98 1.54
N LYS A 16 10.63 -6.00 0.95
CA LYS A 16 11.57 -4.89 1.05
C LYS A 16 10.96 -3.71 0.32
N SER A 17 10.33 -2.82 1.07
CA SER A 17 9.98 -1.46 0.68
C SER A 17 11.25 -0.62 0.45
N ASN A 18 12.03 -0.99 -0.57
CA ASN A 18 13.23 -0.27 -1.02
C ASN A 18 12.96 0.46 -2.36
N ASP A 19 11.74 0.97 -2.57
CA ASP A 19 11.55 2.01 -3.59
C ASP A 19 12.12 3.33 -3.04
N TYR A 20 13.30 3.71 -3.55
CA TYR A 20 13.98 4.93 -3.13
C TYR A 20 13.18 6.19 -3.45
N TYR A 21 12.35 6.16 -4.50
CA TYR A 21 11.47 7.28 -4.83
C TYR A 21 10.36 7.41 -3.79
N GLU A 22 9.80 6.29 -3.32
CA GLU A 22 8.78 6.28 -2.27
C GLU A 22 9.34 6.64 -0.89
N VAL A 23 10.54 6.14 -0.56
CA VAL A 23 11.24 6.48 0.69
C VAL A 23 11.49 7.99 0.77
N LEU A 24 11.87 8.62 -0.35
CA LEU A 24 11.99 10.07 -0.43
C LEU A 24 10.67 10.79 -0.73
N GLN A 25 9.56 10.08 -0.90
CA GLN A 25 8.23 10.64 -1.23
C GLN A 25 8.26 11.58 -2.45
N VAL A 26 9.05 11.23 -3.47
CA VAL A 26 9.18 11.98 -4.72
C VAL A 26 8.78 11.12 -5.92
N SER A 27 8.41 11.76 -7.01
CA SER A 27 8.17 11.06 -8.28
C SER A 27 9.48 10.53 -8.86
N ALA A 28 9.42 9.41 -9.59
CA ALA A 28 10.55 8.95 -10.43
C ALA A 28 10.99 10.00 -11.46
N ASN A 29 10.10 10.94 -11.82
CA ASN A 29 10.39 12.06 -12.73
C ASN A 29 10.90 13.31 -11.98
N ALA A 30 11.11 13.26 -10.66
CA ALA A 30 11.53 14.42 -9.89
C ALA A 30 12.93 14.90 -10.31
N GLU A 31 13.08 16.21 -10.44
CA GLU A 31 14.37 16.84 -10.69
C GLU A 31 15.30 16.69 -9.47
N LEU A 32 16.61 16.75 -9.71
CA LEU A 32 17.62 16.59 -8.67
C LEU A 32 17.45 17.61 -7.53
N ASP A 33 17.09 18.84 -7.85
CA ASP A 33 16.82 19.89 -6.86
C ASP A 33 15.64 19.55 -5.95
N THR A 34 14.62 18.87 -6.50
CA THR A 34 13.48 18.39 -5.71
C THR A 34 13.92 17.28 -4.75
N ILE A 35 14.74 16.35 -5.22
CA ILE A 35 15.31 15.27 -4.39
C ILE A 35 16.14 15.88 -3.24
N HIS A 36 17.00 16.85 -3.53
CA HIS A 36 17.80 17.56 -2.53
C HIS A 36 16.94 18.31 -1.50
N ARG A 37 15.88 18.97 -1.96
CA ARG A 37 14.96 19.69 -1.08
C ARG A 37 14.22 18.74 -0.16
N VAL A 38 13.66 17.66 -0.69
CA VAL A 38 12.86 16.72 0.10
C VAL A 38 13.73 15.92 1.07
N TYR A 39 14.93 15.51 0.65
CA TYR A 39 15.89 14.88 1.56
C TYR A 39 16.20 15.76 2.77
N ARG A 40 16.49 17.06 2.58
CA ARG A 40 16.77 17.97 3.71
C ARG A 40 15.60 18.05 4.69
N LEU A 41 14.37 18.12 4.19
CA LEU A 41 13.16 18.16 5.02
C LEU A 41 12.99 16.87 5.81
N LEU A 42 13.14 15.71 5.14
CA LEU A 42 12.98 14.41 5.77
C LEU A 42 14.12 14.11 6.75
N ALA A 43 15.36 14.44 6.40
CA ALA A 43 16.53 14.28 7.27
C ALA A 43 16.40 15.10 8.54
N GLN A 44 15.94 16.36 8.47
CA GLN A 44 15.71 17.19 9.66
C GLN A 44 14.58 16.63 10.54
N ARG A 45 13.52 16.11 9.93
CA ARG A 45 12.37 15.54 10.64
C ARG A 45 12.74 14.24 11.36
N PHE A 46 13.43 13.34 10.68
CA PHE A 46 13.72 11.98 11.18
C PHE A 46 15.10 11.83 11.81
N HIS A 47 15.91 12.89 11.89
CA HIS A 47 17.22 12.84 12.55
C HIS A 47 17.12 12.23 13.96
N PRO A 48 18.02 11.33 14.38
CA PRO A 48 17.97 10.71 15.71
C PRO A 48 18.00 11.71 16.87
N ASP A 49 18.60 12.89 16.65
CA ASP A 49 18.63 13.96 17.66
C ASP A 49 17.31 14.77 17.75
N ASN A 50 16.36 14.54 16.84
CA ASN A 50 15.04 15.16 16.91
C ASN A 50 14.18 14.44 17.96
N ARG A 51 13.79 15.16 19.02
CA ARG A 51 13.08 14.60 20.18
C ARG A 51 11.60 14.32 19.93
N GLU A 52 11.00 14.90 18.88
CA GLU A 52 9.58 14.73 18.57
C GLU A 52 9.34 13.66 17.51
N SER A 53 10.18 13.62 16.48
CA SER A 53 9.99 12.75 15.31
C SER A 53 11.23 11.98 14.87
N GLY A 54 12.28 11.94 15.68
CA GLY A 54 13.51 11.21 15.39
C GLY A 54 13.25 9.70 15.26
N ASP A 55 13.78 9.11 14.19
CA ASP A 55 13.65 7.68 13.89
C ASP A 55 14.90 7.25 13.10
N ASP A 56 15.84 6.59 13.79
CA ASP A 56 17.11 6.14 13.23
C ASP A 56 16.91 5.19 12.03
N THR A 57 15.92 4.30 12.12
CA THR A 57 15.61 3.34 11.04
C THR A 57 15.15 4.07 9.79
N ARG A 58 14.22 5.03 9.93
CA ARG A 58 13.75 5.85 8.81
C ARG A 58 14.84 6.76 8.27
N PHE A 59 15.62 7.37 9.15
CA PHE A 59 16.74 8.24 8.75
C PHE A 59 17.74 7.49 7.88
N ARG A 60 18.09 6.24 8.24
CA ARG A 60 18.97 5.39 7.43
C ARG A 60 18.38 5.10 6.06
N ALA A 61 17.11 4.72 5.98
CA ALA A 61 16.44 4.46 4.71
C ALA A 61 16.40 5.73 3.82
N ILE A 62 16.07 6.89 4.39
CA ILE A 62 16.08 8.18 3.70
C ILE A 62 17.47 8.52 3.17
N HIS A 63 18.50 8.29 3.98
CA HIS A 63 19.89 8.55 3.61
C HIS A 63 20.39 7.63 2.49
N GLU A 64 20.06 6.34 2.57
CA GLU A 64 20.38 5.35 1.53
C GLU A 64 19.71 5.71 0.20
N ALA A 65 18.40 6.01 0.23
CA ALA A 65 17.64 6.43 -0.94
C ALA A 65 18.22 7.70 -1.57
N TYR A 66 18.56 8.69 -0.74
CA TYR A 66 19.21 9.92 -1.21
C TYR A 66 20.56 9.66 -1.86
N THR A 67 21.39 8.80 -1.26
CA THR A 67 22.73 8.48 -1.80
C THR A 67 22.64 7.91 -3.21
N VAL A 68 21.64 7.07 -3.47
CA VAL A 68 21.42 6.50 -4.80
C VAL A 68 20.80 7.50 -5.77
N LEU A 69 19.78 8.25 -5.34
CA LEU A 69 19.01 9.14 -6.23
C LEU A 69 19.67 10.49 -6.50
N SER A 70 20.57 10.95 -5.63
CA SER A 70 21.30 12.21 -5.81
C SER A 70 22.46 12.10 -6.80
N ASN A 71 23.01 10.89 -7.02
CA ASN A 71 24.04 10.67 -8.02
C ASN A 71 23.40 10.28 -9.37
N PRO A 72 23.64 11.04 -10.47
CA PRO A 72 23.02 10.76 -11.76
C PRO A 72 23.32 9.35 -12.32
N GLU A 73 24.53 8.84 -12.13
CA GLU A 73 24.93 7.52 -12.62
C GLU A 73 24.27 6.40 -11.81
N SER A 74 24.27 6.51 -10.48
CA SER A 74 23.58 5.56 -9.60
C SER A 74 22.07 5.57 -9.83
N ARG A 75 21.47 6.75 -10.01
CA ARG A 75 20.06 6.91 -10.35
C ARG A 75 19.72 6.26 -11.68
N ALA A 76 20.52 6.47 -12.72
CA ALA A 76 20.28 5.84 -14.02
C ALA A 76 20.33 4.30 -13.94
N ARG A 77 21.26 3.73 -13.18
CA ARG A 77 21.34 2.28 -12.95
C ARG A 77 20.12 1.77 -12.18
N TYR A 78 19.71 2.51 -11.15
CA TYR A 78 18.49 2.21 -10.40
C TYR A 78 17.25 2.27 -11.29
N ASP A 79 17.13 3.29 -12.15
CA ASP A 79 16.00 3.49 -13.05
C ASP A 79 15.81 2.34 -14.04
N ILE A 80 16.89 1.70 -14.51
CA ILE A 80 16.82 0.51 -15.38
C ILE A 80 16.12 -0.64 -14.64
N VAL A 81 16.57 -0.93 -13.41
CA VAL A 81 15.99 -2.00 -12.58
C VAL A 81 14.56 -1.64 -12.18
N TYR A 82 14.33 -0.38 -11.81
CA TYR A 82 13.03 0.17 -11.45
C TYR A 82 12.01 -0.01 -12.59
N GLN A 83 12.38 0.37 -13.82
CA GLN A 83 11.52 0.21 -15.00
C GLN A 83 11.25 -1.26 -15.34
N GLN A 84 12.26 -2.13 -15.25
CA GLN A 84 12.09 -3.57 -15.47
C GLN A 84 11.15 -4.20 -14.44
N GLN A 85 11.31 -3.87 -13.15
CA GLN A 85 10.39 -4.30 -12.10
C GLN A 85 8.97 -3.79 -12.34
N ARG A 86 8.82 -2.54 -12.80
CA ARG A 86 7.51 -1.96 -13.14
C ARG A 86 6.86 -2.65 -14.34
N GLN A 87 7.65 -3.02 -15.35
CA GLN A 87 7.17 -3.77 -16.51
C GLN A 87 6.82 -5.23 -16.17
N GLU A 88 7.58 -5.89 -15.31
CA GLU A 88 7.26 -7.26 -14.84
C GLU A 88 6.02 -7.27 -13.95
N ARG A 89 5.85 -6.26 -13.08
CA ARG A 89 4.58 -6.03 -12.36
C ARG A 89 3.40 -5.91 -13.33
N TRP A 90 3.58 -5.27 -14.48
CA TRP A 90 2.55 -5.18 -15.52
C TRP A 90 2.38 -6.48 -16.32
N ARG A 91 3.45 -7.24 -16.56
CA ARG A 91 3.42 -8.51 -17.29
C ARG A 91 2.61 -9.59 -16.55
N LEU A 92 2.69 -9.61 -15.22
CA LEU A 92 1.90 -10.51 -14.36
C LEU A 92 0.38 -10.32 -14.51
N VAL A 93 -0.09 -9.15 -14.95
CA VAL A 93 -1.51 -8.87 -15.22
C VAL A 93 -2.02 -9.60 -16.48
N SER A 94 -1.12 -10.04 -17.37
CA SER A 94 -1.47 -10.51 -18.72
C SER A 94 -1.40 -12.03 -18.95
N THR A 95 -1.00 -12.84 -17.96
CA THR A 95 -0.86 -14.30 -18.11
C THR A 95 -1.49 -15.11 -16.97
N GLY A 96 -2.65 -15.74 -17.23
CA GLY A 96 -3.21 -16.89 -16.48
C GLY A 96 -3.72 -16.61 -15.05
N ALA A 97 -4.22 -17.66 -14.36
CA ALA A 97 -4.94 -17.72 -13.06
C ALA A 97 -4.61 -16.70 -11.94
N LYS A 98 -3.47 -16.01 -11.99
CA LYS A 98 -3.17 -14.82 -11.17
C LYS A 98 -4.07 -13.62 -11.50
N ALA A 99 -4.44 -13.40 -12.77
CA ALA A 99 -5.32 -12.30 -13.14
C ALA A 99 -6.76 -12.47 -12.62
N GLU A 100 -7.25 -13.72 -12.53
CA GLU A 100 -8.53 -14.04 -11.88
C GLU A 100 -8.46 -13.80 -10.36
N ASN A 101 -7.34 -14.20 -9.73
CA ASN A 101 -7.07 -13.89 -8.32
C ASN A 101 -6.93 -12.38 -8.06
N ASP A 102 -6.34 -11.60 -8.97
CA ASP A 102 -6.13 -10.15 -8.78
C ASP A 102 -7.46 -9.38 -8.75
N PHE A 103 -8.45 -9.78 -9.56
CA PHE A 103 -9.77 -9.17 -9.52
C PHE A 103 -10.53 -9.48 -8.22
N GLU A 104 -10.48 -10.75 -7.77
CA GLU A 104 -11.09 -11.14 -6.50
C GLU A 104 -10.38 -10.48 -5.30
N ILE A 105 -9.05 -10.40 -5.33
CA ILE A 105 -8.25 -9.69 -4.33
C ILE A 105 -8.65 -8.22 -4.29
N GLU A 106 -8.78 -7.56 -5.43
CA GLU A 106 -9.18 -6.15 -5.48
C GLU A 106 -10.60 -5.93 -4.95
N GLN A 107 -11.53 -6.86 -5.23
CA GLN A 107 -12.86 -6.82 -4.63
C GLN A 107 -12.79 -6.95 -3.10
N ILE A 108 -11.95 -7.86 -2.58
CA ILE A 108 -11.72 -8.01 -1.14
C ILE A 108 -11.14 -6.72 -0.55
N VAL A 109 -10.12 -6.13 -1.17
CA VAL A 109 -9.48 -4.89 -0.70
C VAL A 109 -10.50 -3.75 -0.61
N ARG A 110 -11.37 -3.58 -1.61
CA ARG A 110 -12.45 -2.57 -1.57
C ARG A 110 -13.38 -2.78 -0.37
N LEU A 111 -13.76 -4.03 -0.11
CA LEU A 111 -14.62 -4.36 1.03
C LEU A 111 -13.91 -4.12 2.35
N THR A 112 -12.63 -4.48 2.46
CA THR A 112 -11.82 -4.22 3.67
C THR A 112 -11.66 -2.73 3.93
N VAL A 113 -11.41 -1.91 2.90
CA VAL A 113 -11.36 -0.45 3.04
C VAL A 113 -12.71 0.10 3.50
N LEU A 114 -13.82 -0.34 2.89
CA LEU A 114 -15.16 0.09 3.30
C LEU A 114 -15.50 -0.36 4.74
N GLU A 115 -15.09 -1.55 5.16
CA GLU A 115 -15.28 -2.06 6.52
C GLU A 115 -14.51 -1.24 7.56
N ALA A 116 -13.27 -0.85 7.25
CA ALA A 116 -12.48 0.03 8.11
C ALA A 116 -13.16 1.41 8.26
N LEU A 117 -13.60 2.00 7.15
CA LEU A 117 -14.30 3.30 7.16
C LEU A 117 -15.66 3.22 7.87
N TYR A 118 -16.42 2.13 7.67
CA TYR A 118 -17.67 1.85 8.38
C TYR A 118 -17.43 1.78 9.89
N THR A 119 -16.42 1.02 10.31
CA THR A 119 -16.07 0.85 11.72
C THR A 119 -15.69 2.19 12.34
N LYS A 120 -14.84 2.98 11.68
CA LYS A 120 -14.46 4.32 12.14
C LYS A 120 -15.67 5.24 12.28
N ARG A 121 -16.54 5.32 11.27
CA ARG A 121 -17.73 6.18 11.31
C ARG A 121 -18.73 5.75 12.40
N ARG A 122 -18.82 4.45 12.70
CA ARG A 122 -19.69 3.92 13.76
C ARG A 122 -19.14 4.17 15.15
N LEU A 123 -17.82 4.05 15.35
CA LEU A 123 -17.17 4.23 16.66
C LEU A 123 -16.92 5.71 16.99
N GLU A 124 -16.59 6.52 15.99
CA GLU A 124 -16.19 7.92 16.13
C GLU A 124 -17.01 8.82 15.19
N PRO A 125 -18.32 9.00 15.45
CA PRO A 125 -19.20 9.76 14.55
C PRO A 125 -18.81 11.23 14.40
N GLY A 126 -18.11 11.80 15.39
CA GLY A 126 -17.58 13.17 15.34
C GLY A 126 -16.27 13.32 14.56
N ASP A 127 -15.54 12.22 14.33
CA ASP A 127 -14.31 12.21 13.53
C ASP A 127 -14.20 10.96 12.65
N PRO A 128 -15.07 10.83 11.63
CA PRO A 128 -15.25 9.59 10.88
C PRO A 128 -14.20 9.37 9.78
N GLY A 129 -13.25 10.29 9.61
CA GLY A 129 -12.27 10.28 8.52
C GLY A 129 -11.03 9.44 8.85
N ILE A 130 -10.52 8.72 7.85
CA ILE A 130 -9.24 7.97 7.95
C ILE A 130 -8.28 8.47 6.87
N PHE A 131 -7.01 8.74 7.23
CA PHE A 131 -5.99 9.04 6.23
C PHE A 131 -5.61 7.77 5.46
N ALA A 132 -5.23 7.93 4.19
CA ALA A 132 -4.76 6.81 3.38
C ALA A 132 -3.53 6.12 3.99
N LEU A 133 -2.70 6.85 4.73
CA LEU A 133 -1.54 6.30 5.45
C LEU A 133 -1.96 5.42 6.64
N ASP A 134 -3.01 5.81 7.37
CA ASP A 134 -3.50 5.01 8.49
C ASP A 134 -4.19 3.73 7.99
N LEU A 135 -4.84 3.79 6.81
CA LEU A 135 -5.39 2.60 6.15
C LEU A 135 -4.32 1.55 5.83
N GLU A 136 -3.10 1.95 5.48
CA GLU A 136 -2.00 1.01 5.25
C GLU A 136 -1.68 0.20 6.51
N GLY A 137 -1.57 0.88 7.66
CA GLY A 137 -1.34 0.22 8.96
C GLY A 137 -2.52 -0.65 9.42
N MET A 138 -3.76 -0.23 9.13
CA MET A 138 -4.96 -0.96 9.52
C MET A 138 -5.21 -2.20 8.65
N ILE A 139 -4.89 -2.13 7.35
CA ILE A 139 -5.22 -3.16 6.36
C ILE A 139 -4.01 -4.08 6.08
N GLY A 140 -2.80 -3.66 6.46
CA GLY A 140 -1.56 -4.40 6.19
C GLY A 140 -1.24 -4.46 4.69
N ARG A 141 -1.68 -3.45 3.93
CA ARG A 141 -1.47 -3.33 2.48
C ARG A 141 -0.76 -2.02 2.17
N PRO A 142 0.33 -2.04 1.39
CA PRO A 142 1.03 -0.83 0.98
C PRO A 142 0.08 0.20 0.35
N ARG A 143 0.29 1.48 0.65
CA ARG A 143 -0.46 2.61 0.09
C ARG A 143 -0.65 2.53 -1.43
N GLU A 144 0.40 2.15 -2.16
CA GLU A 144 0.39 2.03 -3.63
C GLU A 144 -0.69 1.04 -4.13
N HIS A 145 -0.95 -0.01 -3.37
CA HIS A 145 -1.97 -1.02 -3.71
C HIS A 145 -3.39 -0.55 -3.37
N LEU A 146 -3.53 0.51 -2.56
CA LEU A 146 -4.83 1.09 -2.23
C LEU A 146 -5.22 2.24 -3.18
N GLU A 147 -4.30 2.74 -4.02
CA GLU A 147 -4.57 3.90 -4.89
C GLU A 147 -5.74 3.66 -5.83
N PHE A 148 -5.79 2.49 -6.47
CA PHE A 148 -6.90 2.12 -7.35
C PHE A 148 -8.21 1.92 -6.59
N THR A 149 -8.19 1.22 -5.45
CA THR A 149 -9.36 1.06 -4.59
C THR A 149 -9.91 2.44 -4.18
N VAL A 150 -9.05 3.34 -3.69
CA VAL A 150 -9.44 4.68 -3.23
C VAL A 150 -10.02 5.50 -4.39
N TRP A 151 -9.37 5.47 -5.56
CA TRP A 151 -9.89 6.11 -6.77
C TRP A 151 -11.28 5.57 -7.12
N TYR A 152 -11.44 4.25 -7.18
CA TYR A 152 -12.70 3.58 -7.55
C TYR A 152 -13.83 3.94 -6.58
N LEU A 153 -13.59 3.80 -5.27
CA LEU A 153 -14.58 4.10 -4.24
C LEU A 153 -15.00 5.57 -4.28
N THR A 154 -14.06 6.48 -4.53
CA THR A 154 -14.34 7.92 -4.67
C THR A 154 -15.17 8.21 -5.92
N GLN A 155 -14.80 7.66 -7.09
CA GLN A 155 -15.53 7.86 -8.34
C GLN A 155 -16.95 7.28 -8.30
N LYS A 156 -17.13 6.16 -7.59
CA LYS A 156 -18.44 5.54 -7.35
C LYS A 156 -19.22 6.18 -6.20
N LYS A 157 -18.67 7.21 -5.55
CA LYS A 157 -19.27 7.91 -4.40
C LYS A 157 -19.57 6.96 -3.22
N LEU A 158 -18.87 5.83 -3.12
CA LEU A 158 -18.95 4.90 -1.99
C LEU A 158 -18.11 5.41 -0.81
N ALA A 159 -17.08 6.18 -1.11
CA ALA A 159 -16.36 7.00 -0.15
C ALA A 159 -16.17 8.41 -0.74
N ILE A 160 -15.91 9.38 0.13
CA ILE A 160 -15.52 10.74 -0.26
C ILE A 160 -14.24 11.13 0.47
N ARG A 161 -13.51 12.09 -0.10
CA ARG A 161 -12.45 12.79 0.62
C ARG A 161 -13.03 14.03 1.26
N ASP A 162 -12.79 14.22 2.55
CA ASP A 162 -13.07 15.49 3.22
C ASP A 162 -12.02 16.55 2.87
N ASP A 163 -12.19 17.76 3.42
CA ASP A 163 -11.29 18.90 3.17
C ASP A 163 -9.83 18.63 3.59
N ASN A 164 -9.63 17.68 4.52
CA ASN A 164 -8.31 17.25 4.99
C ASN A 164 -7.78 16.03 4.23
N SER A 165 -8.38 15.70 3.08
CA SER A 165 -8.04 14.54 2.24
C SER A 165 -8.24 13.17 2.91
N ARG A 166 -8.99 13.10 4.01
CA ARG A 166 -9.32 11.86 4.72
C ARG A 166 -10.49 11.17 4.03
N LEU A 167 -10.45 9.86 3.94
CA LEU A 167 -11.57 9.08 3.42
C LEU A 167 -12.66 8.97 4.46
N VAL A 168 -13.91 9.17 4.03
CA VAL A 168 -15.12 8.95 4.81
C VAL A 168 -16.08 8.10 3.99
N ILE A 169 -16.67 7.07 4.59
CA ILE A 169 -17.71 6.26 3.93
C ILE A 169 -19.02 7.05 3.77
N THR A 170 -19.68 6.89 2.62
CA THR A 170 -20.99 7.48 2.35
C THR A 170 -22.11 6.50 2.68
N ALA A 171 -23.38 6.95 2.71
CA ALA A 171 -24.53 6.05 2.85
C ALA A 171 -24.57 4.99 1.74
N GLU A 172 -24.29 5.39 0.49
CA GLU A 172 -24.13 4.47 -0.65
C GLU A 172 -23.03 3.43 -0.42
N GLY A 173 -21.91 3.84 0.18
CA GLY A 173 -20.83 2.95 0.57
C GLY A 173 -21.24 1.92 1.62
N VAL A 174 -22.04 2.35 2.61
CA VAL A 174 -22.60 1.45 3.63
C VAL A 174 -23.52 0.42 2.98
N GLU A 175 -24.47 0.85 2.15
CA GLU A 175 -25.39 -0.06 1.46
C GLU A 175 -24.63 -1.05 0.56
N TYR A 176 -23.62 -0.58 -0.17
CA TYR A 176 -22.78 -1.44 -1.00
C TYR A 176 -22.05 -2.49 -0.14
N LEU A 177 -21.45 -2.08 0.98
CA LEU A 177 -20.75 -3.00 1.89
C LEU A 177 -21.70 -4.07 2.43
N GLU A 178 -22.87 -3.67 2.94
CA GLU A 178 -23.86 -4.59 3.53
C GLU A 178 -24.37 -5.63 2.52
N ARG A 179 -24.66 -5.20 1.28
CA ARG A 179 -25.08 -6.10 0.20
C ARG A 179 -24.00 -7.12 -0.14
N ASN A 180 -22.75 -6.69 -0.25
CA ASN A 180 -21.64 -7.55 -0.67
C ASN A 180 -21.09 -8.44 0.47
N TYR A 181 -21.31 -8.06 1.73
CA TYR A 181 -20.92 -8.88 2.89
C TYR A 181 -21.73 -10.19 2.94
N GLN A 182 -23.03 -10.13 2.64
CA GLN A 182 -23.91 -11.32 2.60
C GLN A 182 -23.50 -12.32 1.50
N THR A 183 -23.09 -11.81 0.33
CA THR A 183 -22.62 -12.65 -0.78
C THR A 183 -21.30 -13.36 -0.46
N ASN A 184 -20.35 -12.67 0.20
CA ASN A 184 -19.06 -13.24 0.57
C ASN A 184 -19.17 -14.30 1.69
N LEU A 185 -20.02 -14.08 2.70
CA LEU A 185 -20.36 -15.10 3.71
C LEU A 185 -20.94 -16.37 3.08
N SER A 186 -21.82 -16.20 2.07
CA SER A 186 -22.45 -17.31 1.35
C SER A 186 -21.43 -18.11 0.54
N ARG A 187 -20.49 -17.44 -0.14
CA ARG A 187 -19.38 -18.09 -0.88
C ARG A 187 -18.42 -18.86 0.04
N LYS A 188 -18.00 -18.28 1.18
CA LYS A 188 -17.13 -18.96 2.16
C LYS A 188 -17.77 -20.24 2.73
N ARG A 189 -19.09 -20.24 2.96
CA ARG A 189 -19.84 -21.42 3.42
C ARG A 189 -19.89 -22.56 2.40
N LEU A 190 -19.95 -22.23 1.10
CA LEU A 190 -19.94 -23.22 0.02
C LEU A 190 -18.55 -23.86 -0.15
N GLN A 191 -17.47 -23.10 0.04
CA GLN A 191 -16.10 -23.62 -0.05
C GLN A 191 -15.69 -24.46 1.17
N ALA A 192 -16.19 -24.13 2.37
CA ALA A 192 -15.94 -24.91 3.59
C ALA A 192 -16.75 -26.22 3.67
N GLY A 193 -17.62 -26.50 2.68
CA GLY A 193 -18.55 -27.64 2.67
C GLY A 193 -18.19 -28.77 1.71
N THR A 194 -16.95 -28.83 1.20
CA THR A 194 -16.52 -29.96 0.35
C THR A 194 -15.77 -30.98 1.24
N PRO A 195 -16.27 -32.21 1.41
CA PRO A 195 -15.68 -33.23 2.28
C PRO A 195 -14.33 -33.76 1.79
#